data_AF-A0A6J4XSS6-F1
#
_entry.id   AF-A0A6J4XSS6-F1
#
_cell.length_a   1.000
_cell.length_b   1.000
_cell.length_c   1.000
_cell.angle_alpha   90.00
_cell.angle_beta   90.00
_cell.angle_gamma   90.00
#
_symmetry.space_group_name_H-M   'P 1'
#
loop_
_entity.id
_entity.type
_entity.pdbx_description
1 polymer ?
#
loop_
_entity_poly.entity_id
_entity_poly.type
_entity_poly.pdbx_seq_one_letter_code
_entity_poly.pdbx_strand_id
1 'polypeptide(L)' 'MLVIKRIHVTYHLKLKPEQREAAERAHGFHADKCPVAQTIKGCVDITTELNMEDL' A
#
# COMPACT_ATOMS: atom_id res chain seq x y z
N MET A 1 6.48 -17.38 21.97
CA MET A 1 7.03 -16.92 20.68
C MET A 1 6.10 -15.85 20.13
N LEU A 2 6.60 -14.64 19.88
CA LEU A 2 5.82 -13.55 19.28
C LEU A 2 6.00 -13.64 17.76
N VAL A 3 4.89 -13.77 17.04
CA VAL A 3 4.89 -13.77 15.57
C VAL A 3 3.99 -12.65 15.10
N ILE A 4 4.46 -11.88 14.13
CA ILE A 4 3.64 -10.86 13.47
C ILE A 4 2.54 -11.62 12.71
N LYS A 5 1.29 -11.24 12.94
CA LYS A 5 0.13 -11.86 12.28
C LYS A 5 -0.48 -10.95 11.21
N ARG A 6 -0.35 -9.63 11.38
CA ARG A 6 -0.93 -8.62 10.51
C ARG A 6 0.02 -7.44 10.35
N ILE A 7 0.06 -6.89 9.16
CA ILE A 7 0.80 -5.68 8.81
C ILE A 7 -0.16 -4.77 8.04
N HIS A 8 -0.31 -3.53 8.53
CA HIS A 8 -1.02 -2.48 7.82
C HIS A 8 -0.01 -1.44 7.36
N VAL A 9 -0.03 -1.10 6.08
CA VAL A 9 0.90 -0.15 5.47
C VAL A 9 0.13 1.05 4.96
N THR A 10 0.38 2.21 5.57
CA THR A 10 -0.17 3.48 5.11
C THR A 10 0.85 4.19 4.23
N TYR A 11 0.52 4.38 2.96
CA TYR A 11 1.31 5.15 2.01
C TYR A 11 0.84 6.60 2.04
N HIS A 12 1.75 7.53 2.26
CA HIS A 12 1.48 8.96 2.18
C HIS A 12 2.03 9.49 0.87
N LEU A 13 1.16 10.00 0.00
CA LEU A 13 1.54 10.55 -1.29
C LEU A 13 1.00 11.96 -1.43
N LYS A 14 1.92 12.92 -1.59
CA LYS A 14 1.59 14.30 -1.96
C LYS A 14 1.50 14.42 -3.47
N LEU A 15 0.37 14.87 -3.98
CA LEU A 15 0.11 14.91 -5.42
C LEU A 15 -0.82 16.07 -5.76
N LYS A 16 -0.74 16.55 -7.01
CA LYS A 16 -1.71 17.52 -7.51
C LYS A 16 -3.08 16.82 -7.68
N PRO A 17 -4.21 17.49 -7.46
CA PRO A 17 -5.54 16.88 -7.53
C PRO A 17 -5.82 16.19 -8.88
N GLU A 18 -5.23 16.69 -9.96
CA GLU A 18 -5.31 16.13 -11.32
C GLU A 18 -4.69 14.71 -11.43
N GLN A 19 -3.80 14.35 -10.52
CA GLN A 19 -3.07 13.08 -10.52
C GLN A 19 -3.68 12.04 -9.55
N ARG A 20 -4.74 12.40 -8.82
CA ARG A 20 -5.35 11.56 -7.78
C ARG A 20 -5.86 10.23 -8.34
N GLU A 21 -6.56 10.29 -9.46
CA GLU A 21 -7.10 9.10 -10.13
C GLU A 21 -5.98 8.16 -10.64
N ALA A 22 -4.86 8.73 -11.10
CA ALA A 22 -3.71 7.94 -11.52
C ALA A 22 -3.03 7.26 -10.33
N ALA A 23 -2.95 7.95 -9.19
CA ALA A 23 -2.41 7.39 -7.95
C ALA A 23 -3.29 6.27 -7.37
N GLU A 24 -4.62 6.43 -7.38
CA GLU A 24 -5.55 5.38 -6.94
C GLU A 24 -5.43 4.12 -7.80
N ARG A 25 -5.39 4.26 -9.13
CA ARG A 25 -5.16 3.14 -10.03
C ARG A 25 -3.81 2.47 -9.77
N ALA A 26 -2.74 3.25 -9.64
CA ALA A 26 -1.41 2.73 -9.37
C ALA A 26 -1.37 1.96 -8.04
N HIS A 27 -2.03 2.46 -7.00
CA HIS A 27 -2.09 1.79 -5.69
C HIS A 27 -2.81 0.45 -5.75
N GLY A 28 -3.90 0.35 -6.52
CA GLY A 28 -4.60 -0.92 -6.74
C GLY A 28 -3.70 -2.02 -7.32
N PHE A 29 -2.78 -1.67 -8.23
CA PHE A 29 -1.81 -2.62 -8.78
C PHE A 29 -0.54 -2.79 -7.93
N HIS A 30 -0.19 -1.78 -7.13
CA HIS A 30 1.01 -1.78 -6.30
C HIS A 30 0.97 -2.86 -5.22
N ALA A 31 -0.20 -3.11 -4.62
CA ALA A 31 -0.35 -4.13 -3.59
C ALA A 31 0.09 -5.53 -4.08
N ASP A 32 -0.27 -5.91 -5.31
CA ASP A 32 0.13 -7.18 -5.90
C ASP A 32 1.59 -7.21 -6.38
N LYS A 33 2.16 -6.08 -6.77
CA LYS A 33 3.54 -6.00 -7.29
C LYS A 33 4.58 -5.61 -6.25
N CYS A 34 4.17 -5.29 -5.03
CA CYS A 34 5.08 -4.90 -3.96
C CYS A 34 5.99 -6.07 -3.58
N PRO A 35 7.32 -5.97 -3.78
CA PRO A 35 8.24 -7.07 -3.49
C PRO A 35 8.21 -7.46 -2.00
N VAL A 36 7.95 -6.50 -1.11
CA VAL A 36 7.76 -6.79 0.31
C VAL A 36 6.49 -7.59 0.54
N ALA A 37 5.35 -7.21 -0.06
CA ALA A 37 4.12 -7.97 0.11
C ALA A 37 4.26 -9.40 -0.43
N GLN A 38 4.99 -9.59 -1.54
CA GLN A 38 5.25 -10.89 -2.13
C GLN A 38 6.14 -11.81 -1.26
N THR A 39 7.16 -11.28 -0.60
CA THR A 39 8.08 -12.09 0.22
C THR A 39 7.46 -12.61 1.50
N ILE A 40 6.49 -11.90 2.06
CA ILE A 40 5.77 -12.28 3.28
C ILE A 40 4.32 -12.73 3.02
N LYS A 41 3.94 -12.89 1.74
CA LYS A 41 2.62 -13.36 1.30
C LYS A 41 2.34 -14.74 1.89
N GLY A 42 1.20 -14.89 2.58
CA GLY A 42 0.76 -16.15 3.19
C GLY A 42 1.27 -16.42 4.60
N CYS A 43 2.27 -15.67 5.08
CA CYS A 43 2.75 -15.74 6.46
C CYS A 43 2.02 -14.74 7.37
N VAL A 44 1.66 -13.58 6.81
CA VAL A 44 0.99 -12.48 7.52
C VAL A 44 -0.09 -11.88 6.63
N ASP A 45 -1.13 -11.37 7.26
CA ASP A 45 -2.18 -10.60 6.58
C ASP A 45 -1.66 -9.18 6.30
N ILE A 46 -1.72 -8.74 5.04
CA ILE A 46 -1.17 -7.45 4.61
C ILE A 46 -2.29 -6.62 4.04
N THR A 47 -2.46 -5.43 4.61
CA THR A 47 -3.44 -4.44 4.15
C THR A 47 -2.70 -3.16 3.82
N THR A 48 -3.11 -2.48 2.75
CA THR A 48 -2.51 -1.22 2.33
C THR A 48 -3.56 -0.13 2.28
N GLU A 49 -3.18 1.05 2.73
CA GLU A 49 -3.97 2.28 2.65
C GLU A 49 -3.15 3.33 1.91
N LEU A 50 -3.81 4.13 1.06
CA LEU A 50 -3.20 5.28 0.41
C LEU A 50 -3.83 6.56 0.94
N ASN A 51 -3.05 7.34 1.68
CA ASN A 51 -3.39 8.69 2.07
C ASN A 51 -2.83 9.67 1.03
N MET A 52 -3.73 10.40 0.38
CA MET A 52 -3.40 11.39 -0.65
C MET A 52 -3.58 12.78 -0.07
N GLU A 53 -2.48 13.53 -0.07
CA GLU A 53 -2.46 14.93 0.38
C GLU A 53 -2.26 15.84 -0.85
N ASP A 54 -3.01 16.94 -0.90
CA ASP A 54 -2.84 17.94 -1.96
C ASP A 54 -1.49 18.67 -1.80
N LEU A 55 -0.78 18.82 -2.91
CA LEU A 55 0.53 19.49 -2.99
C LEU A 55 0.40 21.03 -2.99
#